data_AF-A0A5F5XWI3-F1
#
_entry.id   AF-A0A5F5XWI3-F1
#
_cell.length_a   1.000
_cell.length_b   1.000
_cell.length_c   1.000
_cell.angle_alpha   90.00
_cell.angle_beta   90.00
_cell.angle_gamma   90.00
#
_symmetry.space_group_name_H-M   'P 1'
#
loop_
_entity.id
_entity.type
_entity.pdbx_description
1 polymer ?
#
loop_
_entity_poly.entity_id
_entity_poly.type
_entity_poly.pdbx_seq_one_letter_code
_entity_poly.pdbx_strand_id
1 'polypeptide(L)'
;ESLSGFSNSAVVLWAWQWRVLASLLPLFSPSEKCPENKPPCSFKEIDHCGRKKRCSGKMKCCKFNCAKKCVDPDEDVCSLPKEVGLCLALIPRWWYNKETKRCSKFTYGGCAGNNNNFQSEAVCRSICPDVCKSQGSHLPSSLAPVGGLGVNWSIPGSWQAWS
;
A
#
# COMPACT_ATOMS: atom_id res chain seq x y z
N GLU A 1 -22.72 42.94 -32.12
CA GLU A 1 -23.51 42.96 -30.87
C GLU A 1 -22.58 43.28 -29.71
N SER A 2 -22.97 44.29 -28.93
CA SER A 2 -22.14 44.97 -27.93
C SER A 2 -22.02 44.14 -26.65
N LEU A 3 -20.78 43.82 -26.23
CA LEU A 3 -20.50 43.39 -24.85
C LEU A 3 -20.21 44.62 -24.00
N SER A 4 -21.27 45.37 -23.68
CA SER A 4 -21.22 46.46 -22.71
C SER A 4 -21.31 45.91 -21.29
N GLY A 5 -20.27 46.14 -20.49
CA GLY A 5 -20.38 46.51 -19.08
C GLY A 5 -20.83 45.42 -18.11
N PHE A 6 -19.89 44.58 -17.67
CA PHE A 6 -19.97 44.04 -16.31
C PHE A 6 -19.17 44.95 -15.38
N SER A 7 -19.86 45.51 -14.37
CA SER A 7 -19.25 46.35 -13.32
C SER A 7 -18.05 45.63 -12.69
N ASN A 8 -16.95 46.37 -12.46
CA ASN A 8 -15.76 45.88 -11.74
C ASN A 8 -16.11 45.21 -10.39
N SER A 9 -17.23 45.63 -9.76
CA SER A 9 -17.70 45.04 -8.50
C SER A 9 -18.16 43.59 -8.67
N ALA A 10 -18.81 43.24 -9.79
CA ALA A 10 -19.24 41.87 -10.05
C ALA A 10 -18.05 40.94 -10.29
N VAL A 11 -17.02 41.40 -11.03
CA VAL A 11 -15.79 40.63 -11.25
C VAL A 11 -15.04 40.38 -9.93
N VAL A 12 -14.97 41.39 -9.05
CA VAL A 12 -14.35 41.27 -7.73
C VAL A 12 -15.14 40.33 -6.81
N LEU A 13 -16.47 40.37 -6.85
CA LEU A 13 -17.33 39.49 -6.06
C LEU A 13 -17.26 38.04 -6.53
N TRP A 14 -17.24 37.79 -7.84
CA TRP A 14 -17.03 36.44 -8.40
C TRP A 14 -15.63 35.90 -8.10
N ALA A 15 -14.60 36.75 -8.13
CA ALA A 15 -13.23 36.38 -7.73
C ALA A 15 -13.11 36.10 -6.23
N TRP A 16 -13.81 36.87 -5.38
CA TRP A 16 -13.87 36.63 -3.93
C TRP A 16 -14.64 35.35 -3.59
N GLN A 17 -15.78 35.12 -4.23
CA GLN A 17 -16.57 33.90 -4.06
C GLN A 17 -15.79 32.65 -4.48
N TRP A 18 -15.05 32.70 -5.61
CA TRP A 18 -14.18 31.60 -6.03
C TRP A 18 -13.01 31.37 -5.06
N ARG A 19 -12.40 32.43 -4.51
CA ARG A 19 -11.36 32.31 -3.48
C ARG A 19 -11.87 31.65 -2.19
N VAL A 20 -13.07 32.00 -1.75
CA VAL A 20 -13.69 31.39 -0.56
C VAL A 20 -14.07 29.93 -0.83
N LEU A 21 -14.62 29.60 -2.01
CA LEU A 21 -14.96 28.24 -2.41
C LEU A 21 -13.73 27.33 -2.61
N ALA A 22 -12.65 27.86 -3.19
CA ALA A 22 -11.39 27.13 -3.35
C ALA A 22 -10.66 26.88 -2.01
N SER A 23 -10.95 27.70 -0.99
CA SER A 23 -10.44 27.53 0.39
C SER A 23 -11.24 26.50 1.19
N LEU A 24 -12.43 26.12 0.72
CA LEU A 24 -13.32 25.14 1.36
C LEU A 24 -13.31 23.76 0.68
N LEU A 25 -12.71 23.65 -0.51
CA LEU A 25 -12.33 22.35 -1.06
C LEU A 25 -11.15 21.84 -0.22
N PRO A 26 -11.28 20.70 0.49
CA PRO A 26 -10.13 20.13 1.15
C PRO A 26 -9.05 19.94 0.09
N LEU A 27 -7.88 20.52 0.35
CA LEU A 27 -6.62 20.19 -0.31
C LEU A 27 -6.34 18.70 -0.04
N PHE A 28 -7.06 17.83 -0.71
CA PHE A 28 -6.73 16.41 -0.81
C PHE A 28 -5.54 16.35 -1.76
N SER A 29 -4.38 16.75 -1.27
CA SER A 29 -3.12 16.57 -2.00
C SER A 29 -2.99 15.08 -2.34
N PRO A 30 -2.82 14.71 -3.61
CA PRO A 30 -2.45 13.36 -4.00
C PRO A 30 -1.21 12.93 -3.24
N SER A 31 -1.05 11.63 -2.98
CA SER A 31 0.08 11.12 -2.21
C SER A 31 1.40 11.47 -2.94
N GLU A 32 2.07 12.55 -2.57
CA GLU A 32 3.30 12.95 -3.28
C GLU A 32 4.49 12.07 -2.89
N LYS A 33 4.35 11.20 -1.89
CA LYS A 33 5.46 10.47 -1.29
C LYS A 33 5.42 9.00 -1.70
N CYS A 34 6.60 8.39 -1.75
CA CYS A 34 6.72 6.96 -1.96
C CYS A 34 6.16 6.19 -0.75
N PRO A 35 5.70 4.94 -0.94
CA PRO A 35 5.37 4.05 0.17
C PRO A 35 6.56 3.90 1.11
N GLU A 36 6.35 4.03 2.42
CA GLU A 36 7.43 4.12 3.41
C GLU A 36 7.81 2.75 4.01
N ASN A 37 7.31 1.66 3.43
CA ASN A 37 7.61 0.32 3.88
C ASN A 37 9.05 -0.10 3.51
N LYS A 38 9.79 -0.61 4.50
CA LYS A 38 11.12 -1.19 4.31
C LYS A 38 11.02 -2.72 4.40
N PRO A 39 10.76 -3.42 3.29
CA PRO A 39 10.52 -4.85 3.33
C PRO A 39 11.80 -5.64 3.62
N PRO A 40 11.69 -6.84 4.22
CA PRO A 40 12.82 -7.73 4.50
C PRO A 40 13.31 -8.41 3.23
N CYS A 41 14.07 -7.69 2.43
CA CYS A 41 14.66 -8.19 1.19
C CYS A 41 15.78 -9.18 1.46
N SER A 42 15.71 -10.36 0.84
CA SER A 42 16.79 -11.36 0.90
C SER A 42 17.96 -10.95 0.01
N PHE A 43 17.67 -10.36 -1.15
CA PHE A 43 18.68 -9.82 -2.06
C PHE A 43 18.16 -8.58 -2.79
N LYS A 44 19.07 -7.75 -3.30
CA LYS A 44 18.70 -6.58 -4.11
C LYS A 44 18.28 -7.03 -5.51
N GLU A 45 17.11 -6.59 -5.98
CA GLU A 45 16.65 -6.77 -7.36
C GLU A 45 17.25 -5.71 -8.30
N ILE A 46 17.09 -5.91 -9.61
CA ILE A 46 17.52 -4.95 -10.63
C ILE A 46 16.64 -3.69 -10.55
N ASP A 47 17.28 -2.52 -10.51
CA ASP A 47 16.59 -1.24 -10.51
C ASP A 47 15.96 -0.97 -11.89
N HIS A 48 14.64 -0.78 -11.92
CA HIS A 48 13.86 -0.53 -13.14
C HIS A 48 13.86 0.96 -13.52
N CYS A 49 14.01 1.83 -12.53
CA CYS A 49 14.10 3.28 -12.69
C CYS A 49 15.31 3.85 -11.92
N GLY A 50 15.68 5.09 -12.24
CA GLY A 50 16.76 5.78 -11.53
C GLY A 50 17.11 7.11 -12.19
N ARG A 51 18.37 7.53 -12.06
CA ARG A 51 18.84 8.80 -12.64
C ARG A 51 18.70 8.86 -14.17
N LYS A 52 18.99 7.73 -14.85
CA LYS A 52 18.97 7.64 -16.32
C LYS A 52 17.65 7.12 -16.89
N LYS A 53 16.83 6.43 -16.10
CA LYS A 53 15.56 5.83 -16.52
C LYS A 53 14.42 6.47 -15.72
N ARG A 54 13.70 7.39 -16.35
CA ARG A 54 12.55 8.07 -15.74
C ARG A 54 11.30 7.21 -15.88
N CYS A 55 10.40 7.34 -14.91
CA CYS A 55 9.08 6.73 -14.97
C CYS A 55 8.16 7.56 -15.85
N SER A 56 7.15 6.92 -16.45
CA SER A 56 6.20 7.57 -17.34
C SER A 56 5.04 8.20 -16.56
N GLY A 57 4.51 9.31 -17.08
CA GLY A 57 3.33 9.97 -16.51
C GLY A 57 3.53 10.40 -15.06
N LYS A 58 2.57 10.07 -14.20
CA LYS A 58 2.58 10.42 -12.76
C LYS A 58 3.35 9.45 -11.86
N MET A 59 3.89 8.37 -12.43
CA MET A 59 4.62 7.37 -11.65
C MET A 59 5.93 7.94 -11.10
N LYS A 60 6.27 7.58 -9.86
CA LYS A 60 7.50 7.99 -9.19
C LYS A 60 8.47 6.83 -9.09
N CYS A 61 9.76 7.14 -9.12
CA CYS A 61 10.82 6.15 -8.93
C CYS A 61 11.04 5.92 -7.44
N CYS A 62 10.41 4.88 -6.90
CA CYS A 62 10.40 4.58 -5.47
C CYS A 62 11.25 3.34 -5.16
N LYS A 63 11.84 3.30 -3.97
CA LYS A 63 12.41 2.07 -3.43
C LYS A 63 11.24 1.21 -2.95
N PHE A 64 10.80 0.27 -3.79
CA PHE A 64 9.62 -0.55 -3.56
C PHE A 64 9.98 -2.03 -3.76
N ASN A 65 9.46 -2.90 -2.89
CA ASN A 65 9.93 -4.28 -2.81
C ASN A 65 11.46 -4.26 -2.62
N CYS A 66 12.25 -4.89 -3.49
CA CYS A 66 13.70 -5.02 -3.34
C CYS A 66 14.54 -4.27 -4.40
N ALA A 67 13.93 -3.30 -5.09
CA ALA A 67 14.57 -2.47 -6.12
C ALA A 67 13.97 -1.06 -6.17
N LYS A 68 14.54 -0.20 -7.03
CA LYS A 68 13.87 1.02 -7.49
C LYS A 68 12.89 0.69 -8.61
N LYS A 69 11.59 0.89 -8.38
CA LYS A 69 10.50 0.62 -9.34
C LYS A 69 9.66 1.87 -9.57
N CYS A 70 8.99 1.92 -10.72
CA CYS A 70 7.99 2.94 -11.01
C CYS A 70 6.69 2.57 -10.31
N VAL A 71 6.26 3.42 -9.38
CA VAL A 71 5.06 3.22 -8.58
C VAL A 71 4.19 4.44 -8.69
N ASP A 72 2.89 4.24 -8.89
CA ASP A 72 1.89 5.29 -8.72
C ASP A 72 1.55 5.39 -7.22
N PRO A 73 1.86 6.51 -6.55
CA PRO A 73 1.61 6.66 -5.12
C PRO A 73 0.15 6.55 -4.70
N ASP A 74 -0.78 6.76 -5.63
CA ASP A 74 -2.23 6.68 -5.39
C ASP A 74 -2.80 5.28 -5.68
N GLU A 75 -1.99 4.37 -6.23
CA GLU A 75 -2.41 3.02 -6.58
C GLU A 75 -2.22 2.06 -5.41
N ASP A 76 -3.30 1.39 -5.00
CA ASP A 76 -3.21 0.30 -4.04
C ASP A 76 -2.67 -0.97 -4.73
N VAL A 77 -1.37 -1.20 -4.56
CA VAL A 77 -0.68 -2.38 -5.09
C VAL A 77 -1.33 -3.69 -4.64
N CYS A 78 -1.87 -3.75 -3.43
CA CYS A 78 -2.48 -4.96 -2.88
C CYS A 78 -3.84 -5.28 -3.52
N SER A 79 -4.45 -4.32 -4.23
CA SER A 79 -5.71 -4.52 -4.94
C SER A 79 -5.55 -4.93 -6.41
N LEU A 80 -4.33 -4.83 -6.95
CA LEU A 80 -3.99 -5.17 -8.33
C LEU A 80 -4.11 -6.68 -8.59
N PRO A 81 -4.47 -7.10 -9.83
CA PRO A 81 -4.56 -8.50 -10.18
C PRO A 81 -3.18 -9.17 -10.23
N LYS A 82 -3.15 -10.50 -10.17
CA LYS A 82 -1.96 -11.28 -10.52
C LYS A 82 -1.67 -11.15 -12.01
N GLU A 83 -0.48 -10.70 -12.37
CA GLU A 83 -0.06 -10.61 -13.78
C GLU A 83 1.23 -11.40 -14.04
N VAL A 84 1.13 -12.41 -14.91
CA VAL A 84 2.28 -13.21 -15.36
C VAL A 84 3.18 -12.40 -16.29
N GLY A 85 2.63 -11.46 -17.06
CA GLY A 85 3.36 -10.72 -18.07
C GLY A 85 3.47 -11.46 -19.41
N LEU A 86 4.18 -10.86 -20.36
CA LEU A 86 4.24 -11.33 -21.76
C LEU A 86 5.43 -12.27 -22.03
N CYS A 87 6.45 -12.22 -21.19
CA CYS A 87 7.64 -13.06 -21.33
C CYS A 87 7.40 -14.47 -20.79
N LEU A 88 8.26 -15.42 -21.19
CA LEU A 88 8.09 -16.86 -20.92
C LEU A 88 9.10 -17.44 -19.91
N ALA A 89 9.75 -16.58 -19.12
CA ALA A 89 10.62 -17.07 -18.04
C ALA A 89 9.77 -17.69 -16.92
N LEU A 90 10.34 -18.65 -16.19
CA LEU A 90 9.68 -19.32 -15.07
C LEU A 90 10.23 -18.80 -13.74
N ILE A 91 9.87 -17.57 -13.37
CA ILE A 91 10.42 -16.91 -12.18
C ILE A 91 9.44 -17.02 -11.02
N PRO A 92 9.78 -17.74 -9.93
CA PRO A 92 8.91 -17.84 -8.76
C PRO A 92 8.81 -16.49 -8.06
N ARG A 93 7.59 -16.02 -7.85
CA ARG A 93 7.26 -14.74 -7.20
C ARG A 93 6.06 -14.91 -6.27
N TRP A 94 5.79 -13.88 -5.49
CA TRP A 94 4.64 -13.81 -4.61
C TRP A 94 3.73 -12.67 -5.05
N TRP A 95 2.42 -12.87 -4.96
CA TRP A 95 1.42 -11.84 -5.18
C TRP A 95 0.41 -11.89 -4.03
N TYR A 96 -0.22 -10.77 -3.74
CA TYR A 96 -1.28 -10.69 -2.75
C TYR A 96 -2.63 -10.96 -3.40
N ASN A 97 -3.31 -12.01 -2.95
CA ASN A 97 -4.65 -12.34 -3.38
C ASN A 97 -5.66 -11.67 -2.43
N LYS A 98 -6.33 -10.62 -2.92
CA LYS A 98 -7.32 -9.85 -2.15
C LYS A 98 -8.58 -10.62 -1.75
N GLU A 99 -8.96 -11.67 -2.50
CA GLU A 99 -10.12 -12.51 -2.19
C GLU A 99 -9.82 -13.39 -0.97
N THR A 100 -8.64 -14.02 -0.97
CA THR A 100 -8.19 -14.87 0.13
C THR A 100 -7.51 -14.08 1.26
N LYS A 101 -7.19 -12.80 1.02
CA LYS A 101 -6.43 -11.90 1.90
C LYS A 101 -5.09 -12.48 2.32
N ARG A 102 -4.38 -13.11 1.37
CA ARG A 102 -3.12 -13.84 1.61
C ARG A 102 -2.14 -13.65 0.47
N CYS A 103 -0.86 -13.64 0.83
CA CYS A 103 0.24 -13.76 -0.13
C CYS A 103 0.35 -15.21 -0.65
N SER A 104 0.37 -15.37 -1.97
CA SER A 104 0.44 -16.67 -2.65
C SER A 104 1.57 -16.68 -3.69
N LYS A 105 2.16 -17.85 -3.94
CA LYS A 105 3.16 -18.03 -5.00
C LYS A 105 2.52 -17.96 -6.38
N PHE A 106 3.26 -17.45 -7.35
CA PHE A 106 2.95 -17.57 -8.76
C PHE A 106 4.22 -17.55 -9.61
N THR A 107 4.10 -17.93 -10.87
CA THR A 107 5.20 -17.87 -11.83
C THR A 107 5.09 -16.59 -12.66
N TYR A 108 6.09 -15.74 -12.57
CA TYR A 108 6.21 -14.51 -13.34
C TYR A 108 7.06 -14.73 -14.60
N GLY A 109 6.57 -14.23 -15.72
CA GLY A 109 7.16 -14.34 -17.05
C GLY A 109 8.47 -13.57 -17.25
N GLY A 110 8.78 -12.61 -16.36
CA GLY A 110 10.05 -11.88 -16.36
C GLY A 110 9.99 -10.46 -16.96
N CYS A 111 8.91 -10.10 -17.65
CA CYS A 111 8.70 -8.74 -18.15
C CYS A 111 7.22 -8.33 -18.10
N ALA A 112 6.97 -7.03 -18.21
CA ALA A 112 5.65 -6.43 -18.03
C ALA A 112 5.05 -6.75 -16.65
N GLY A 113 3.73 -6.87 -16.56
CA GLY A 113 3.06 -7.09 -15.28
C GLY A 113 2.88 -5.79 -14.48
N ASN A 114 2.47 -5.95 -13.23
CA ASN A 114 2.20 -4.86 -12.30
C ASN A 114 2.99 -5.00 -10.98
N ASN A 115 2.80 -4.07 -10.06
CA ASN A 115 3.56 -4.01 -8.81
C ASN A 115 3.14 -5.05 -7.75
N ASN A 116 2.05 -5.79 -7.95
CA ASN A 116 1.65 -6.92 -7.10
C ASN A 116 2.50 -8.17 -7.42
N ASN A 117 3.81 -8.01 -7.27
CA ASN A 117 4.85 -8.97 -7.62
C ASN A 117 6.04 -8.78 -6.68
N PHE A 118 6.14 -9.68 -5.71
CA PHE A 118 7.04 -9.61 -4.57
C PHE A 118 8.13 -10.70 -4.63
N GLN A 119 9.33 -10.37 -4.15
CA GLN A 119 10.48 -11.29 -4.14
C GLN A 119 10.23 -12.50 -3.24
N SER A 120 9.60 -12.28 -2.09
CA SER A 120 9.35 -13.31 -1.08
C SER A 120 8.00 -13.10 -0.40
N GLU A 121 7.54 -14.13 0.30
CA GLU A 121 6.33 -14.04 1.13
C GLU A 121 6.45 -12.96 2.20
N ALA A 122 7.62 -12.87 2.84
CA ALA A 122 7.87 -11.88 3.89
C ALA A 122 7.79 -10.45 3.34
N VAL A 123 8.33 -10.22 2.14
CA VAL A 123 8.19 -8.93 1.46
C VAL A 123 6.73 -8.65 1.14
N CYS A 124 6.02 -9.61 0.55
CA CYS A 124 4.58 -9.47 0.26
C CYS A 124 3.79 -9.11 1.51
N ARG A 125 3.93 -9.85 2.61
CA ARG A 125 3.19 -9.62 3.86
C ARG A 125 3.57 -8.30 4.56
N SER A 126 4.79 -7.81 4.35
CA SER A 126 5.21 -6.50 4.88
C SER A 126 4.59 -5.32 4.13
N ILE A 127 4.22 -5.52 2.86
CA ILE A 127 3.61 -4.51 2.00
C ILE A 127 2.08 -4.64 2.05
N CYS A 128 1.57 -5.87 1.98
CA CYS A 128 0.17 -6.24 2.00
C CYS A 128 -0.10 -7.17 3.20
N PRO A 129 -0.45 -6.61 4.37
CA PRO A 129 -0.63 -7.41 5.59
C PRO A 129 -1.85 -8.32 5.50
N ASP A 130 -1.70 -9.55 5.99
CA ASP A 130 -2.82 -10.48 6.15
C ASP A 130 -3.82 -9.92 7.19
N VAL A 131 -5.12 -10.05 6.92
CA VAL A 131 -6.18 -9.56 7.82
C VAL A 131 -6.16 -10.22 9.20
N CYS A 132 -5.48 -11.37 9.36
CA CYS A 132 -5.32 -12.04 10.65
C CYS A 132 -4.31 -11.36 11.59
N LYS A 133 -3.56 -10.32 11.14
CA LYS A 133 -2.52 -9.66 11.95
C LYS A 133 -2.83 -8.22 12.36
N SER A 134 -3.94 -7.63 11.90
CA SER A 134 -4.33 -6.26 12.29
C SER A 134 -5.10 -6.19 13.61
N GLN A 135 -5.37 -7.32 14.26
CA GLN A 135 -6.00 -7.36 15.60
C GLN A 135 -5.04 -7.96 16.63
N GLY A 136 -3.99 -7.20 16.94
CA GLY A 136 -3.14 -7.39 18.11
C GLY A 136 -3.32 -6.31 19.20
N SER A 137 -4.34 -5.45 19.10
CA SER A 137 -4.65 -4.46 20.17
C SER A 137 -6.12 -3.98 20.24
N HIS A 138 -7.04 -4.51 19.44
CA HIS A 138 -8.48 -4.33 19.69
C HIS A 138 -9.24 -5.57 19.20
N LEU A 139 -9.40 -6.53 20.11
CA LEU A 139 -10.51 -7.45 20.07
C LEU A 139 -11.77 -6.65 20.43
N PRO A 140 -12.87 -6.67 19.64
CA PRO A 140 -14.12 -6.07 20.08
C PRO A 140 -14.63 -6.83 21.31
N SER A 141 -14.79 -6.12 22.44
CA SER A 141 -15.31 -6.64 23.72
C SER A 141 -16.76 -7.15 23.68
N SER A 142 -17.36 -7.37 22.50
CA SER A 142 -18.77 -7.77 22.38
C SER A 142 -19.01 -9.28 22.35
N LEU A 143 -17.97 -10.11 22.54
CA LEU A 143 -18.11 -11.56 22.74
C LEU A 143 -17.62 -12.02 24.12
N ALA A 144 -17.66 -11.14 25.13
CA ALA A 144 -17.56 -11.60 26.51
C ALA A 144 -18.74 -12.53 26.83
N PRO A 145 -18.52 -13.82 27.15
CA PRO A 145 -19.59 -14.66 27.69
C PRO A 145 -20.02 -14.10 29.04
N VAL A 146 -21.32 -13.88 29.21
CA VAL A 146 -21.89 -13.42 30.48
C VAL A 146 -21.91 -14.60 31.45
N GLY A 147 -21.08 -14.53 32.50
CA GLY A 147 -21.02 -15.51 33.60
C GLY A 147 -20.30 -16.82 33.21
N GLY A 148 -19.55 -17.51 34.05
CA GLY A 148 -19.33 -17.49 35.48
C GLY A 148 -18.69 -18.85 35.84
N LEU A 149 -18.02 -18.91 37.00
CA LEU A 149 -17.28 -20.06 37.58
C LEU A 149 -15.81 -20.15 37.16
N GLY A 150 -14.96 -19.75 38.10
CA GLY A 150 -13.52 -19.71 37.99
C GLY A 150 -12.90 -21.09 37.90
N VAL A 151 -11.88 -21.18 37.03
CA VAL A 151 -10.90 -22.25 37.05
C VAL A 151 -9.55 -21.63 37.41
N ASN A 152 -9.03 -22.05 38.56
CA ASN A 152 -7.77 -21.61 39.13
C ASN A 152 -6.61 -22.30 38.39
N TRP A 153 -5.89 -21.57 37.54
CA TRP A 153 -4.66 -22.07 36.94
C TRP A 153 -3.52 -21.96 37.96
N SER A 154 -3.40 -22.97 38.81
CA SER A 154 -2.18 -23.20 39.59
C SER A 154 -1.04 -23.52 38.62
N ILE A 155 -0.02 -22.66 38.61
CA ILE A 155 1.25 -22.88 37.91
C ILE A 155 2.12 -23.76 38.80
N PRO A 156 2.51 -24.99 38.42
CA PRO A 156 3.66 -25.65 39.02
C PRO A 156 4.90 -25.20 38.25
N GLY A 157 5.78 -24.48 38.94
CA GLY A 157 7.08 -24.11 38.42
C GLY A 157 8.04 -25.29 38.29
N SER A 158 9.00 -25.15 37.38
CA SER A 158 10.35 -25.70 37.53
C SER A 158 11.28 -25.00 36.56
N TRP A 159 11.94 -23.95 37.05
CA TRP A 159 13.17 -23.43 36.45
C TRP A 159 14.33 -24.32 36.91
N GLN A 160 15.03 -24.96 35.99
CA GLN A 160 16.33 -25.62 36.14
C GLN A 160 16.78 -26.02 34.73
N ALA A 161 18.01 -25.90 34.28
CA ALA A 161 19.20 -25.13 34.63
C ALA A 161 20.09 -25.25 33.36
N TRP A 162 21.04 -24.33 33.20
CA TRP A 162 22.00 -24.36 32.10
C TRP A 162 22.94 -25.57 32.20
N SER A 163 23.28 -26.14 31.04
CA SER A 163 24.52 -26.92 30.79
C SER A 163 24.85 -26.78 29.31
#